data_AF-A0A7D9LHQ9-F1
#
_entry.id   AF-A0A7D9LHQ9-F1
#
_cell.length_a   1.000
_cell.length_b   1.000
_cell.length_c   1.000
_cell.angle_alpha   90.00
_cell.angle_beta   90.00
_cell.angle_gamma   90.00
#
_symmetry.space_group_name_H-M   'P 1'
#
loop_
_entity.id
_entity.type
_entity.pdbx_description
1 polymer ?
#
loop_
_entity_poly.entity_id
_entity_poly.type
_entity_poly.pdbx_seq_one_letter_code
_entity_poly.pdbx_strand_id
1 'polypeptide(L)'
;METAFKQFEKRINALQELDQNGESGFAREFQALRQTSFKYKAKGNTAYATKAGECPVNRAKNRFKDILPFDYSRVTLPSTDDDNSDYINANFVQ
;
A
#
# COMPACT_ATOMS: atom_id res chain seq x y z
N MET A 1 -26.08 -16.16 0.70
CA MET A 1 -25.49 -15.00 1.41
C MET A 1 -25.08 -15.40 2.84
N GLU A 2 -25.98 -16.01 3.61
CA GLU A 2 -25.71 -16.46 4.98
C GLU A 2 -24.57 -17.49 5.12
N THR A 3 -24.38 -18.36 4.13
CA THR A 3 -23.28 -19.35 4.13
C THR A 3 -21.89 -18.70 4.02
N ALA A 4 -21.75 -17.63 3.23
CA ALA A 4 -20.46 -16.95 3.04
C ALA A 4 -20.04 -16.20 4.30
N PHE A 5 -21.00 -15.57 4.99
CA PHE A 5 -20.75 -14.90 6.26
C PHE A 5 -20.28 -15.89 7.34
N LYS A 6 -20.96 -17.04 7.49
CA LYS A 6 -20.54 -18.09 8.43
C LYS A 6 -19.16 -18.67 8.11
N GLN A 7 -18.81 -18.78 6.83
CA GLN A 7 -17.46 -19.18 6.41
C GLN A 7 -16.40 -18.14 6.77
N PHE A 8 -16.72 -16.85 6.62
CA PHE A 8 -15.84 -15.75 7.02
C PHE A 8 -15.59 -15.76 8.53
N GLU A 9 -16.63 -15.87 9.36
CA GLU A 9 -16.50 -15.95 10.83
C GLU A 9 -15.62 -17.14 11.24
N LYS A 10 -15.86 -18.31 10.64
CA LYS A 10 -15.03 -19.50 10.88
C LYS A 10 -13.56 -19.23 10.53
N ARG A 11 -13.28 -18.53 9.43
CA ARG A 11 -11.91 -18.19 9.03
C ARG A 11 -11.26 -17.21 10.02
N ILE A 12 -11.98 -16.17 10.45
CA ILE A 12 -11.47 -15.20 11.42
C ILE A 12 -11.11 -15.88 12.74
N ASN A 13 -11.98 -16.76 13.26
CA ASN A 13 -11.70 -17.51 14.48
C ASN A 13 -10.45 -18.39 14.33
N ALA A 14 -10.32 -19.11 13.21
CA ALA A 14 -9.14 -19.91 12.94
C ALA A 14 -7.84 -19.08 12.76
N LEU A 15 -7.93 -17.80 12.36
CA LEU A 15 -6.77 -16.91 12.26
C LEU A 15 -6.29 -16.36 13.61
N GLN A 16 -7.17 -16.35 14.63
CA GLN A 16 -6.84 -15.91 15.99
C GLN A 16 -6.10 -16.97 16.79
N GLU A 17 -6.34 -18.25 16.49
CA GLU A 17 -5.66 -19.36 17.15
C GLU A 17 -4.13 -19.28 16.94
N LEU A 18 -3.39 -19.54 18.02
CA LEU A 18 -1.94 -19.58 17.99
C LEU A 18 -1.47 -20.97 17.56
N ASP A 19 -0.45 -21.02 16.72
CA ASP A 19 0.21 -22.27 16.37
C ASP A 19 1.21 -22.74 17.44
N GLN A 20 1.91 -23.84 17.16
CA GLN A 20 2.92 -24.41 18.04
C GLN A 20 4.10 -23.48 18.35
N ASN A 21 4.29 -22.42 17.57
CA ASN A 21 5.32 -21.40 17.77
C ASN A 21 4.77 -20.16 18.50
N GLY A 22 3.50 -20.17 18.89
CA GLY A 22 2.82 -19.02 19.50
C GLY A 22 2.45 -17.93 18.51
N GLU A 23 2.43 -18.22 17.21
CA GLU A 23 2.11 -17.24 16.17
C GLU A 23 0.67 -17.41 15.66
N SER A 24 -0.06 -16.29 15.53
CA SER A 24 -1.42 -16.31 14.99
C SER A 24 -1.42 -16.39 13.46
N GLY A 25 -2.51 -16.88 12.88
CA GLY A 25 -2.72 -16.82 11.44
C GLY A 25 -2.65 -15.40 10.88
N PHE A 26 -3.15 -14.39 11.63
CA PHE A 26 -3.04 -12.99 11.23
C PHE A 26 -1.60 -12.51 11.12
N ALA A 27 -0.73 -12.87 12.07
CA ALA A 27 0.67 -12.47 12.04
C ALA A 27 1.38 -13.03 10.79
N ARG A 28 1.13 -14.30 10.47
CA ARG A 28 1.68 -14.96 9.28
C ARG A 28 1.21 -14.32 7.97
N GLU A 29 -0.10 -14.08 7.83
CA GLU A 29 -0.64 -13.43 6.63
C GLU A 29 -0.14 -11.99 6.49
N PHE A 30 -0.03 -11.25 7.59
CA PHE A 30 0.55 -9.91 7.58
C PHE A 30 2.02 -9.92 7.16
N GLN A 31 2.81 -10.89 7.64
CA GLN A 31 4.20 -11.05 7.21
C GLN A 31 4.32 -11.35 5.71
N ALA A 32 3.44 -12.20 5.17
CA ALA A 32 3.38 -12.47 3.74
C ALA A 32 3.06 -11.20 2.93
N LEU A 33 2.12 -10.37 3.40
CA LEU A 33 1.81 -9.07 2.78
C LEU A 33 3.03 -8.13 2.80
N ARG A 34 3.76 -8.07 3.92
CA ARG A 34 4.99 -7.25 4.00
C ARG A 34 6.04 -7.67 2.97
N GLN A 35 6.26 -8.97 2.79
CA GLN A 35 7.18 -9.49 1.77
C GLN A 35 6.76 -9.06 0.36
N THR A 36 5.46 -9.13 0.07
CA THR A 36 4.90 -8.66 -1.19
C THR A 36 5.09 -7.15 -1.37
N SER A 37 4.84 -6.34 -0.33
CA SER A 37 5.08 -4.89 -0.37
C SER A 37 6.54 -4.54 -0.66
N PHE A 38 7.50 -5.29 -0.10
CA PHE A 38 8.92 -5.10 -0.42
C PHE A 38 9.23 -5.40 -1.89
N LYS A 39 8.61 -6.43 -2.48
CA LYS A 39 8.77 -6.76 -3.90
C LYS A 39 8.19 -5.67 -4.81
N TYR A 40 7.08 -5.05 -4.41
CA TYR A 40 6.51 -3.93 -5.16
C TYR A 40 7.43 -2.70 -5.13
N LYS A 41 8.03 -2.41 -3.97
CA LYS A 41 9.00 -1.31 -3.81
C LYS A 41 10.41 -1.63 -4.35
N ALA A 42 10.64 -2.84 -4.88
CA ALA A 42 11.97 -3.25 -5.33
C ALA A 42 12.43 -2.43 -6.54
N LYS A 43 13.70 -1.98 -6.51
CA LYS A 43 14.31 -1.27 -7.64
C LYS A 43 14.27 -2.17 -8.89
N GLY A 44 13.70 -1.65 -9.97
CA GLY A 44 13.50 -2.39 -11.22
C GLY A 44 12.07 -2.85 -11.45
N ASN A 45 11.20 -2.81 -10.43
CA ASN A 45 9.77 -3.03 -10.62
C ASN A 45 9.10 -1.75 -11.15
N THR A 46 8.86 -1.71 -12.47
CA THR A 46 8.28 -0.53 -13.13
C THR A 46 6.76 -0.44 -12.97
N ALA A 47 6.09 -1.54 -12.64
CA ALA A 47 4.63 -1.57 -12.46
C ALA A 47 4.18 -0.78 -11.22
N TYR A 48 5.04 -0.69 -10.20
CA TYR A 48 4.77 0.00 -8.93
C TYR A 48 5.76 1.15 -8.70
N ALA A 49 6.14 1.85 -9.77
CA ALA A 49 7.05 2.98 -9.69
C ALA A 49 6.45 4.17 -8.89
N THR A 50 7.31 4.99 -8.29
CA THR A 50 6.93 6.17 -7.49
C THR A 50 7.66 7.44 -7.95
N LYS A 51 7.96 7.52 -9.25
CA LYS A 51 8.89 8.52 -9.83
C LYS A 51 8.44 9.94 -9.53
N ALA A 52 7.15 10.22 -9.60
CA ALA A 52 6.63 11.56 -9.30
C ALA A 52 6.91 11.97 -7.85
N GLY A 53 6.82 11.04 -6.89
CA GLY A 53 7.15 11.32 -5.49
C GLY A 53 8.65 11.40 -5.20
N GLU A 54 9.49 10.74 -6.01
CA GLU A 54 10.95 10.78 -5.89
C GLU A 54 11.57 12.07 -6.46
N CYS A 55 10.84 12.77 -7.34
CA CYS A 55 11.25 14.05 -7.94
C CYS A 55 11.70 15.05 -6.87
N PRO A 56 12.88 15.69 -7.01
CA PRO A 56 13.42 16.61 -6.02
C PRO A 56 12.44 17.72 -5.59
N VAL A 57 11.69 18.27 -6.55
CA VAL A 57 10.67 19.32 -6.32
C VAL A 57 9.50 18.85 -5.45
N ASN A 58 9.24 17.54 -5.38
CA ASN A 58 8.13 16.96 -4.64
C ASN A 58 8.56 16.37 -3.29
N ARG A 59 9.86 16.31 -2.98
CA ARG A 59 10.36 15.71 -1.72
C ARG A 59 9.79 16.39 -0.48
N ALA A 60 9.70 17.71 -0.48
CA ALA A 60 9.12 18.48 0.62
C ALA A 60 7.59 18.30 0.74
N LYS A 61 6.93 17.81 -0.33
CA LYS A 61 5.48 17.55 -0.37
C LYS A 61 5.13 16.17 0.22
N ASN A 62 6.12 15.40 0.67
CA ASN A 62 5.97 14.10 1.30
C ASN A 62 6.24 14.16 2.80
N ARG A 63 5.31 13.61 3.61
CA ARG A 63 5.51 13.52 5.07
C ARG A 63 6.65 12.58 5.44
N PHE A 64 6.82 11.49 4.69
CA PHE A 64 7.87 10.49 4.91
C PHE A 64 8.57 10.15 3.60
N LYS A 65 9.88 9.91 3.65
CA LYS A 65 10.71 9.64 2.47
C LYS A 65 10.40 8.29 1.80
N ASP A 66 9.94 7.32 2.57
CA ASP A 66 9.71 5.92 2.18
C ASP A 66 8.23 5.58 1.91
N ILE A 67 7.36 6.59 2.01
CA ILE A 67 5.92 6.50 1.74
C ILE A 67 5.58 7.47 0.61
N LEU A 68 5.66 6.97 -0.62
CA LEU A 68 5.40 7.71 -1.85
C LEU A 68 4.23 7.07 -2.60
N PRO A 69 3.45 7.86 -3.35
CA PRO A 69 2.31 7.33 -4.10
C PRO A 69 2.79 6.56 -5.34
N PHE A 70 2.10 5.48 -5.70
CA PHE A 70 2.36 4.76 -6.95
C PHE A 70 1.92 5.59 -8.16
N ASP A 71 2.75 5.67 -9.19
CA ASP A 71 2.50 6.51 -10.36
C ASP A 71 1.22 6.11 -11.12
N TYR A 72 0.90 4.81 -11.17
CA TYR A 72 -0.25 4.31 -11.95
C TYR A 72 -1.62 4.63 -11.34
N SER A 73 -1.69 4.97 -10.06
CA SER A 73 -2.94 5.28 -9.37
C SER A 73 -2.89 6.58 -8.56
N ARG A 74 -1.83 7.38 -8.73
CA ARG A 74 -1.71 8.64 -7.99
C ARG A 74 -2.82 9.60 -8.39
N VAL A 75 -3.21 10.46 -7.46
CA VAL A 75 -4.07 11.59 -7.79
C VAL A 75 -3.21 12.64 -8.49
N THR A 76 -3.68 13.11 -9.65
CA THR A 76 -3.05 14.18 -10.43
C THR A 76 -3.87 15.45 -10.25
N LEU A 77 -3.27 16.49 -9.67
CA LEU A 77 -3.94 17.78 -9.50
C LEU A 77 -4.04 18.51 -10.85
N PRO A 78 -5.13 19.26 -11.09
CA PRO A 78 -5.19 20.16 -12.24
C PRO A 78 -4.13 21.25 -12.11
N SER A 79 -3.52 21.66 -13.22
CA SER A 79 -2.57 22.77 -13.22
C SER A 79 -3.23 24.04 -12.71
N THR A 80 -2.57 24.71 -11.76
CA THR A 80 -2.92 26.04 -11.28
C THR A 80 -1.77 27.00 -11.56
N ASP A 81 -2.09 28.26 -11.81
CA ASP A 81 -1.15 29.28 -12.30
C ASP A 81 0.04 29.55 -11.34
N ASP A 82 -0.10 29.20 -10.05
CA ASP A 82 0.83 29.61 -9.00
C ASP A 82 1.96 28.60 -8.67
N ASP A 83 1.77 27.28 -8.88
CA ASP A 83 2.79 26.27 -8.51
C ASP A 83 3.03 25.20 -9.60
N ASN A 84 2.27 25.21 -10.71
CA ASN A 84 2.41 24.30 -11.87
C ASN A 84 2.69 22.81 -11.53
N SER A 85 2.31 22.36 -10.34
CA SER A 85 2.64 21.05 -9.81
C SER A 85 1.38 20.22 -9.75
N ASP A 86 1.38 19.11 -10.51
CA ASP A 86 0.30 18.14 -10.57
C ASP A 86 0.33 17.15 -9.38
N TYR A 87 1.21 17.38 -8.41
CA TYR A 87 1.61 16.39 -7.43
C TYR A 87 0.94 16.59 -6.06
N ILE A 88 0.32 15.51 -5.59
CA ILE A 88 -0.06 15.31 -4.19
C ILE A 88 0.29 13.86 -3.81
N ASN A 89 0.74 13.64 -2.56
CA ASN A 89 0.95 12.29 -2.04
C ASN A 89 -0.40 11.63 -1.70
N ALA A 90 -1.06 11.09 -2.73
CA ALA A 90 -2.32 10.36 -2.61
C ALA A 90 -2.47 9.35 -3.76
N ASN A 91 -3.18 8.25 -3.51
CA ASN A 91 -3.58 7.27 -4.52
C ASN A 91 -5.09 7.01 -4.45
N PHE A 92 -5.71 6.70 -5.59
CA PHE A 92 -7.02 6.07 -5.62
C PHE A 92 -6.91 4.61 -5.15
N VAL A 93 -7.89 4.17 -4.36
CA VAL A 93 -8.05 2.79 -3.89
C VAL A 93 -9.49 2.36 -4.22
N GLN A 94 -9.66 1.17 -4.80
CA GLN A 94 -10.94 0.60 -5.21
C GLN A 94 -11.13 -0.79 -4.60
#